data_AF-A0A7J3L1W8-F1
#
_entry.id   AF-A0A7J3L1W8-F1
#
_cell.length_a   1.000
_cell.length_b   1.000
_cell.length_c   1.000
_cell.angle_alpha   90.00
_cell.angle_beta   90.00
_cell.angle_gamma   90.00
#
_symmetry.space_group_name_H-M   'P 1'
#
loop_
_entity.id
_entity.type
_entity.pdbx_description
1 polymer ?
#
loop_
_entity_poly.entity_id
_entity_poly.type
_entity_poly.pdbx_seq_one_letter_code
_entity_poly.pdbx_strand_id
1 'polypeptide(L)'
;MDRLSILFLIGFLLVIIGFITVFIASVTGGVTGGGAMVVFIGPFPLAIGFGEYAPILLLISIVIAVAMILITLLSFRRWKKIEKVTEETD
;
A
#
# COMPACT_ATOMS: atom_id res chain seq x y z
N MET A 1 -30.49 -12.94 -1.73
CA MET A 1 -29.17 -12.26 -1.67
C MET A 1 -29.38 -10.97 -0.92
N ASP A 2 -28.59 -10.74 0.11
CA ASP A 2 -28.69 -9.52 0.91
C ASP A 2 -28.22 -8.33 0.09
N ARG A 3 -28.81 -7.15 0.31
CA ARG A 3 -28.44 -5.95 -0.45
C ARG A 3 -26.94 -5.63 -0.32
N LEU A 4 -26.36 -5.90 0.85
CA LEU A 4 -24.92 -5.82 1.10
C LEU A 4 -24.11 -6.73 0.18
N SER A 5 -24.53 -7.98 -0.02
CA SER A 5 -23.87 -8.91 -0.93
C SER A 5 -23.94 -8.45 -2.39
N ILE A 6 -25.06 -7.83 -2.80
CA ILE A 6 -25.22 -7.28 -4.15
C ILE A 6 -24.31 -6.07 -4.36
N LEU A 7 -24.25 -5.13 -3.40
CA LEU A 7 -23.33 -3.99 -3.49
C LEU A 7 -21.86 -4.45 -3.53
N PHE A 8 -21.50 -5.43 -2.69
CA PHE A 8 -20.16 -6.01 -2.69
C PHE A 8 -19.82 -6.66 -4.04
N LEU A 9 -20.75 -7.43 -4.61
CA LEU A 9 -20.54 -8.11 -5.89
C LEU A 9 -20.37 -7.10 -7.03
N ILE A 10 -21.18 -6.04 -7.06
CA ILE A 10 -21.07 -4.98 -8.07
C ILE A 10 -19.73 -4.26 -7.94
N GLY A 11 -19.32 -3.88 -6.72
CA GLY A 11 -18.03 -3.23 -6.49
C GLY A 11 -16.86 -4.12 -6.89
N PHE A 12 -16.91 -5.40 -6.52
CA PHE A 12 -15.89 -6.38 -6.90
C PHE A 12 -15.80 -6.53 -8.41
N LEU A 13 -16.93 -6.65 -9.10
CA LEU A 13 -16.97 -6.75 -10.57
C LEU A 13 -16.40 -5.48 -11.22
N LEU A 14 -16.72 -4.30 -10.68
CA LEU A 14 -16.22 -3.02 -11.17
C LEU A 14 -14.69 -2.93 -11.08
N VAL A 15 -14.10 -3.38 -9.97
CA VAL A 15 -12.64 -3.44 -9.79
C VAL A 15 -12.00 -4.38 -10.82
N ILE A 16 -12.59 -5.56 -11.04
CA ILE A 16 -12.09 -6.52 -12.04
C ILE A 16 -12.13 -5.91 -13.44
N ILE A 17 -13.26 -5.32 -13.83
CA ILE A 17 -13.43 -4.71 -15.16
C ILE A 17 -12.42 -3.58 -15.35
N GLY A 18 -12.25 -2.71 -14.36
CA GLY A 18 -11.27 -1.62 -14.39
C GLY A 18 -9.83 -2.11 -14.49
N PHE A 19 -9.49 -3.19 -13.78
CA PHE A 19 -8.17 -3.81 -13.89
C PHE A 19 -7.92 -4.37 -15.28
N ILE A 20 -8.89 -5.12 -15.84
CA ILE A 20 -8.76 -5.74 -17.17
C ILE A 20 -8.59 -4.68 -18.25
N THR A 21 -9.36 -3.59 -18.22
CA THR A 21 -9.24 -2.51 -19.22
C THR A 21 -7.87 -1.84 -19.19
N VAL A 22 -7.36 -1.50 -18.01
CA VAL A 22 -6.00 -0.93 -17.86
C VAL A 22 -4.94 -1.92 -18.28
N PHE A 23 -5.10 -3.20 -17.94
CA PHE A 23 -4.17 -4.26 -18.31
C PHE A 23 -4.07 -4.42 -19.83
N ILE A 24 -5.21 -4.51 -20.54
CA ILE A 24 -5.25 -4.62 -22.00
C ILE A 24 -4.63 -3.37 -22.65
N ALA A 25 -4.96 -2.17 -22.15
CA ALA A 25 -4.41 -0.92 -22.68
C ALA A 25 -2.89 -0.83 -22.50
N SER A 26 -2.37 -1.32 -21.37
CA SER A 26 -0.94 -1.41 -21.07
C SER A 26 -0.22 -2.41 -22.00
N VAL A 27 -0.79 -3.58 -22.23
CA VAL A 27 -0.18 -4.64 -23.07
C VAL A 27 -0.19 -4.30 -24.56
N THR A 28 -1.22 -3.61 -25.04
CA THR A 28 -1.34 -3.20 -26.45
C THR A 28 -0.46 -1.99 -26.82
N GLY A 29 0.30 -1.45 -25.86
CA GLY A 29 1.21 -0.32 -26.09
C GLY A 29 0.51 1.01 -26.32
N GLY A 30 -0.82 1.06 -26.17
CA GLY A 30 -1.62 2.29 -26.30
C GLY A 30 -1.45 3.26 -25.13
N VAL A 31 -0.78 2.83 -24.07
CA VAL A 31 -0.50 3.63 -22.87
C VAL A 31 0.90 3.30 -22.37
N THR A 32 1.70 4.32 -22.05
CA THR A 32 3.01 4.12 -21.44
C THR A 32 2.86 3.71 -19.99
N GLY A 33 2.92 2.40 -19.71
CA GLY A 33 2.82 1.87 -18.36
C GLY A 33 4.05 2.20 -17.50
N GLY A 34 3.83 2.32 -16.20
CA GLY A 34 4.89 2.39 -15.20
C GLY A 34 4.45 1.78 -13.88
N GLY A 35 5.40 1.32 -13.08
CA GLY A 35 5.18 0.73 -11.77
C GLY A 35 6.20 1.23 -10.77
N ALA A 36 5.85 1.23 -9.49
CA ALA A 36 6.82 1.34 -8.41
C ALA A 36 6.54 0.27 -7.35
N MET A 37 7.60 -0.28 -6.81
CA MET A 37 7.59 -1.27 -5.75
C MET A 37 8.37 -0.73 -4.55
N VAL A 38 7.87 -0.96 -3.34
CA VAL A 38 8.60 -0.67 -2.10
C VAL A 38 8.79 -1.96 -1.33
N VAL A 39 10.04 -2.29 -1.04
CA VAL A 39 10.42 -3.44 -0.21
C VAL A 39 10.98 -2.90 1.10
N PHE A 40 10.39 -3.32 2.22
CA PHE A 40 10.89 -2.94 3.55
C PHE A 40 11.89 -4.01 4.02
N ILE A 41 13.17 -3.64 4.11
CA ILE A 41 14.21 -4.48 4.71
C ILE A 41 14.50 -3.93 6.10
N GLY A 42 13.82 -4.49 7.11
CA GLY A 42 13.76 -3.86 8.43
C GLY A 42 13.06 -2.49 8.34
N PRO A 43 13.48 -1.48 9.12
CA PRO A 43 12.88 -0.14 9.06
C PRO A 43 13.29 0.68 7.82
N PHE A 44 14.13 0.13 6.94
CA PHE A 44 14.63 0.83 5.75
C PHE A 44 13.79 0.48 4.51
N PRO A 45 13.02 1.45 3.96
CA PRO A 45 12.27 1.25 2.73
C PRO A 45 13.20 1.37 1.51
N LEU A 46 13.17 0.37 0.63
CA LEU A 46 13.81 0.38 -0.69
C LEU A 46 12.74 0.51 -1.77
N ALA A 47 12.79 1.61 -2.52
CA ALA A 47 11.84 1.89 -3.59
C ALA A 47 12.48 1.69 -4.97
N ILE A 48 11.83 0.92 -5.83
CA ILE A 48 12.26 0.64 -7.20
C ILE A 48 11.12 1.03 -8.13
N GLY A 49 11.39 1.95 -9.07
CA GLY A 49 10.43 2.40 -10.07
C GLY A 49 10.86 1.97 -11.48
N PHE A 50 9.89 1.68 -12.34
CA PHE A 50 10.10 1.39 -13.76
C PHE A 50 8.99 1.99 -14.62
N GLY A 51 9.32 2.34 -15.87
CA GLY A 51 8.41 2.98 -16.81
C GLY A 51 8.30 4.50 -16.67
N GLU A 52 7.51 5.14 -17.53
CA GLU A 52 7.44 6.60 -17.66
C GLU A 52 6.90 7.28 -16.39
N TYR A 53 5.96 6.63 -15.71
CA TYR A 53 5.39 7.10 -14.45
C TYR A 53 6.21 6.73 -13.22
N ALA A 54 7.41 6.16 -13.37
CA ALA A 54 8.26 5.81 -12.23
C ALA A 54 8.52 6.97 -11.25
N PRO A 55 8.80 8.23 -11.68
CA PRO A 55 9.09 9.32 -10.75
C PRO A 55 7.89 9.67 -9.85
N ILE A 56 6.68 9.73 -10.42
CA ILE A 56 5.46 10.05 -9.66
C ILE A 56 5.10 8.89 -8.71
N LEU A 57 5.24 7.66 -9.19
CA LEU A 57 4.94 6.47 -8.40
C LEU A 57 5.95 6.27 -7.26
N LEU A 58 7.23 6.58 -7.47
CA LEU A 58 8.25 6.61 -6.41
C LEU A 58 7.95 7.67 -5.35
N LEU A 59 7.49 8.86 -5.76
CA LEU A 59 7.12 9.91 -4.81
C LEU A 59 5.98 9.45 -3.90
N ILE A 60 4.94 8.83 -4.47
CA ILE A 60 3.84 8.22 -3.72
C ILE A 60 4.37 7.11 -2.79
N SER A 61 5.26 6.26 -3.30
CA SER A 61 5.90 5.17 -2.56
C SER A 61 6.63 5.67 -1.31
N ILE A 62 7.35 6.80 -1.42
CA ILE A 62 8.05 7.43 -0.30
C ILE A 62 7.05 7.94 0.74
N VAL A 63 5.96 8.58 0.31
CA VAL A 63 4.91 9.05 1.24
C VAL A 63 4.32 7.89 2.03
N ILE A 64 4.01 6.78 1.35
CA ILE A 64 3.51 5.56 2.00
C ILE A 64 4.55 4.99 2.97
N ALA A 65 5.83 4.96 2.58
CA ALA A 65 6.90 4.46 3.43
C ALA A 65 7.08 5.29 4.70
N VAL A 66 7.03 6.63 4.60
CA VAL A 66 7.07 7.52 5.75
C VAL A 66 5.88 7.28 6.67
N ALA A 67 4.66 7.16 6.12
CA ALA A 67 3.47 6.86 6.91
C ALA A 67 3.59 5.52 7.66
N MET A 68 4.09 4.48 7.00
CA MET A 68 4.36 3.17 7.61
C MET A 68 5.36 3.28 8.76
N ILE A 69 6.49 3.96 8.55
CA ILE A 69 7.51 4.16 9.59
C ILE A 69 6.91 4.90 10.79
N LEU A 70 6.12 5.94 10.57
CA LEU A 70 5.45 6.67 11.66
C LEU A 70 4.49 5.78 12.46
N ILE A 71 3.66 4.98 11.77
CA ILE A 71 2.74 4.03 12.41
C ILE A 71 3.52 3.00 13.24
N THR A 72 4.61 2.46 12.69
CA THR A 72 5.48 1.51 13.38
C THR A 72 6.11 2.15 14.61
N LEU A 73 6.68 3.35 14.51
CA LEU A 73 7.29 4.07 15.65
C LEU A 73 6.27 4.39 16.74
N LEU A 74 5.05 4.80 16.38
CA LEU A 74 3.96 5.04 17.33
C LEU A 74 3.52 3.75 18.03
N SER A 75 3.45 2.62 17.31
CA SER A 75 3.13 1.32 17.91
C SER A 75 4.21 0.84 18.88
N PHE A 76 5.49 0.95 18.51
CA PHE A 76 6.60 0.59 19.41
C PHE A 76 6.65 1.44 20.67
N ARG A 77 6.30 2.73 20.59
CA ARG A 77 6.19 3.61 21.77
C ARG A 77 5.08 3.16 22.73
N ARG A 78 3.98 2.61 22.23
CA ARG A 78 2.90 2.06 23.08
C ARG A 78 3.36 0.80 23.80
N TRP A 79 4.09 -0.09 23.14
CA TRP A 79 4.59 -1.32 23.78
C TRP A 79 5.54 -1.05 24.94
N LYS A 80 6.55 -0.18 24.75
CA LYS A 80 7.47 0.20 25.83
C LYS A 80 6.77 0.87 27.03
N LYS A 81 5.62 1.52 26.79
CA LYS A 81 4.84 2.15 27.86
C LYS A 81 4.06 1.12 28.67
N ILE A 82 3.57 0.06 28.03
CA ILE A 82 2.82 -1.03 28.68
C ILE A 82 3.77 -1.91 29.51
N GLU A 83 4.97 -2.20 28.99
CA GLU A 83 6.00 -2.99 29.68
C GLU A 83 6.41 -2.35 31.01
N LYS A 84 6.69 -1.04 31.02
CA LYS A 84 7.06 -0.31 32.25
C LYS A 84 5.96 -0.25 33.31
N VAL A 85 4.69 -0.24 32.90
CA VAL A 85 3.56 -0.21 33.86
C VAL A 85 3.39 -1.57 34.53
N THR A 86 3.79 -2.66 33.86
CA THR A 86 3.65 -4.02 34.40
C THR A 86 4.78 -4.33 35.40
N GLU A 87 6.00 -3.84 35.16
CA GLU A 87 7.13 -3.99 36.09
C GLU A 87 7.01 -3.16 37.38
N GLU A 88 6.20 -2.09 37.41
CA GLU A 88 6.00 -1.25 38.61
C GLU A 88 4.89 -1.81 39.54
N THR A 89 4.16 -2.85 39.09
CA THR A 89 3.06 -3.48 39.84
C THR A 89 3.37 -4.85 40.44
N ASP A 90 4.59 -5.37 40.24
CA ASP A 90 5.14 -6.58 40.89
C ASP A 90 6.12 -6.20 42.02
#